data_AF-A0A9R1PBM4-F1
#
_entry.id   AF-A0A9R1PBM4-F1
#
_cell.length_a   1.000
_cell.length_b   1.000
_cell.length_c   1.000
_cell.angle_alpha   90.00
_cell.angle_beta   90.00
_cell.angle_gamma   90.00
#
_symmetry.space_group_name_H-M   'P 1'
#
loop_
_entity.id
_entity.type
_entity.pdbx_description
1 polymer ?
#
loop_
_entity_poly.entity_id
_entity_poly.type
_entity_poly.pdbx_seq_one_letter_code
_entity_poly.pdbx_strand_id
1 'polypeptide(L)'
;MPDGFPMAHRGYIIRGWAPQVLILNHPAVGSYMTHCGWNSTLEAVSAGVPMVTWPRYADQFHNEKLVVEVLEVGVGVGAEDYATWMETHRLIGSEVIAESIRKVMKKETMWKKAEELGAKARAAVEKGGSSYDDVGQLMEELMARRCSGRTARGQL
;
A
#
# COMPACT_ATOMS: atom_id res chain seq x y z
N MET A 1 -6.98 6.92 24.40
CA MET A 1 -6.63 5.56 24.85
C MET A 1 -7.34 5.31 26.16
N PRO A 2 -7.94 4.13 26.36
CA PRO A 2 -8.53 3.77 27.65
C PRO A 2 -7.50 3.88 28.77
N ASP A 3 -7.95 4.30 29.95
CA ASP A 3 -7.11 4.31 31.14
C ASP A 3 -6.65 2.89 31.48
N GLY A 4 -5.36 2.74 31.81
CA GLY A 4 -4.78 1.44 32.13
C GLY A 4 -4.55 0.51 30.93
N PHE A 5 -4.58 1.00 29.68
CA PHE A 5 -4.30 0.17 28.50
C PHE A 5 -2.92 -0.52 28.64
N PRO A 6 -2.87 -1.86 28.65
CA PRO A 6 -1.65 -2.60 28.95
C PRO A 6 -0.66 -2.50 27.79
N MET A 7 0.41 -1.75 28.00
CA MET A 7 1.50 -1.55 27.03
C MET A 7 2.68 -2.53 27.25
N ALA A 8 2.66 -3.32 28.32
CA ALA A 8 3.80 -4.14 28.68
C ALA A 8 3.92 -5.39 27.78
N HIS A 9 5.07 -5.52 27.12
CA HIS A 9 5.59 -6.70 26.37
C HIS A 9 4.94 -7.10 25.04
N ARG A 10 3.79 -6.52 24.62
CA ARG A 10 3.09 -6.95 23.39
C ARG A 10 2.68 -5.84 22.43
N GLY A 11 2.99 -4.57 22.71
CA GLY A 11 2.64 -3.47 21.83
C GLY A 11 3.41 -2.19 22.13
N TYR A 12 3.61 -1.36 21.09
CA TYR A 12 4.24 -0.04 21.18
C TYR A 12 3.30 1.00 20.56
N ILE A 13 3.26 2.19 21.16
CA ILE A 13 2.53 3.34 20.62
C ILE A 13 3.55 4.43 20.33
N ILE A 14 3.66 4.82 19.07
CA ILE A 14 4.43 5.98 18.63
C ILE A 14 3.45 7.11 18.38
N ARG A 15 3.68 8.28 18.98
CA ARG A 15 2.87 9.47 18.75
C ARG A 15 3.61 10.41 17.83
N GLY A 16 2.97 10.82 16.74
CA GLY A 16 3.59 11.67 15.71
C GLY A 16 4.28 10.82 14.63
N TRP A 17 5.51 11.18 14.30
CA TRP A 17 6.25 10.54 13.21
C TRP A 17 6.81 9.18 13.63
N ALA A 18 6.69 8.20 12.73
CA ALA A 18 7.33 6.89 12.85
C ALA A 18 8.12 6.60 11.56
N PRO A 19 9.25 5.88 11.63
CA PRO A 19 10.02 5.49 10.45
C PRO A 19 9.30 4.36 9.69
N GLN A 20 8.14 4.66 9.09
CA GLN A 20 7.20 3.68 8.52
C GLN A 20 7.86 2.71 7.53
N VAL A 21 8.70 3.22 6.62
CA VAL A 21 9.42 2.39 5.64
C VAL A 21 10.36 1.41 6.34
N LEU A 22 11.11 1.85 7.37
CA LEU A 22 12.01 0.96 8.12
C LEU A 22 11.23 -0.09 8.92
N ILE A 23 10.08 0.30 9.49
CA ILE A 23 9.20 -0.62 10.21
C ILE A 23 8.66 -1.68 9.25
N LEU A 24 8.08 -1.29 8.11
CA LEU A 24 7.50 -2.23 7.14
C LEU A 24 8.54 -3.20 6.57
N ASN A 25 9.79 -2.77 6.37
CA ASN A 25 10.86 -3.63 5.88
C ASN A 25 11.51 -4.49 6.97
N HIS A 26 11.06 -4.41 8.23
CA HIS A 26 11.62 -5.20 9.31
C HIS A 26 11.00 -6.62 9.33
N PRO A 27 11.78 -7.71 9.41
CA PRO A 27 11.27 -9.09 9.36
C PRO A 27 10.27 -9.46 10.47
N ALA A 28 10.22 -8.68 11.56
CA ALA A 28 9.25 -8.89 12.65
C ALA A 28 7.84 -8.36 12.33
N VAL A 29 7.66 -7.60 11.24
CA VAL A 29 6.34 -7.10 10.83
C VAL A 29 5.62 -8.14 10.00
N GLY A 30 4.47 -8.59 10.49
CA GLY A 30 3.66 -9.62 9.82
C GLY A 30 2.42 -9.10 9.08
N SER A 31 1.99 -7.87 9.35
CA SER A 31 0.86 -7.26 8.64
C SER A 31 0.84 -5.75 8.84
N TYR A 32 0.14 -5.05 7.95
CA TYR A 32 -0.06 -3.62 8.01
C TYR A 32 -1.53 -3.25 7.88
N MET A 33 -2.08 -2.56 8.87
CA MET A 33 -3.42 -1.99 8.79
C MET A 33 -3.36 -0.62 8.11
N THR A 34 -4.13 -0.45 7.04
CA THR A 34 -4.08 0.75 6.20
C THR A 34 -5.46 1.14 5.71
N HIS A 35 -5.63 2.43 5.42
CA HIS A 35 -6.83 2.95 4.78
C HIS A 35 -6.83 2.81 3.25
N CYS A 36 -5.85 2.10 2.68
CA CYS A 36 -5.77 1.81 1.25
C CYS A 36 -5.52 3.03 0.35
N GLY A 37 -4.95 4.12 0.88
CA GLY A 37 -4.37 5.15 0.04
C GLY A 37 -3.23 4.57 -0.81
N TRP A 38 -3.14 4.94 -2.08
CA TRP A 38 -2.25 4.27 -3.04
C TRP A 38 -0.79 4.21 -2.61
N ASN A 39 -0.28 5.28 -1.96
CA ASN A 39 1.08 5.30 -1.41
C ASN A 39 1.28 4.23 -0.32
N SER A 40 0.40 4.17 0.68
CA SER A 40 0.48 3.15 1.74
C SER A 40 0.34 1.73 1.18
N THR A 41 -0.49 1.55 0.15
CA THR A 41 -0.63 0.27 -0.55
C THR A 41 0.68 -0.12 -1.24
N LEU A 42 1.32 0.81 -1.97
CA LEU A 42 2.60 0.56 -2.64
C LEU A 42 3.73 0.29 -1.66
N GLU A 43 3.79 0.97 -0.52
CA GLU A 43 4.78 0.70 0.54
C GLU A 43 4.63 -0.72 1.09
N ALA A 44 3.39 -1.16 1.36
CA ALA A 44 3.10 -2.51 1.84
C ALA A 44 3.47 -3.58 0.80
N VAL A 45 3.07 -3.38 -0.46
CA VAL A 45 3.39 -4.28 -1.57
C VAL A 45 4.90 -4.36 -1.76
N SER A 46 5.60 -3.22 -1.80
CA SER A 46 7.06 -3.18 -2.00
C SER A 46 7.83 -3.83 -0.85
N ALA A 47 7.32 -3.74 0.38
CA ALA A 47 7.88 -4.44 1.54
C ALA A 47 7.52 -5.93 1.60
N GLY A 48 6.55 -6.37 0.79
CA GLY A 48 6.03 -7.74 0.82
C GLY A 48 5.17 -8.05 2.06
N VAL A 49 4.47 -7.04 2.60
CA VAL A 49 3.70 -7.14 3.83
C VAL A 49 2.19 -7.23 3.51
N PRO A 50 1.49 -8.28 3.97
CA PRO A 50 0.03 -8.38 3.85
C PRO A 50 -0.72 -7.24 4.57
N MET A 51 -1.91 -6.91 4.07
CA MET A 51 -2.68 -5.76 4.55
C MET A 51 -3.97 -6.14 5.27
N VAL A 52 -4.31 -5.39 6.32
CA VAL A 52 -5.70 -5.25 6.79
C VAL A 52 -6.25 -3.95 6.23
N THR A 53 -7.27 -4.03 5.38
CA THR A 53 -7.78 -2.88 4.63
C THR A 53 -8.95 -2.22 5.36
N TRP A 54 -8.90 -0.89 5.47
CA TRP A 54 -9.92 -0.05 6.11
C TRP A 54 -10.16 1.23 5.30
N PRO A 55 -10.73 1.13 4.08
CA PRO A 55 -10.97 2.27 3.22
C PRO A 55 -11.93 3.29 3.86
N ARG A 56 -11.81 4.55 3.44
CA ARG A 56 -12.61 5.67 3.95
C ARG A 56 -13.21 6.55 2.84
N TYR A 57 -12.42 6.97 1.85
CA TYR A 57 -12.86 7.87 0.78
C TYR A 57 -11.96 7.81 -0.46
N ALA A 58 -12.22 8.64 -1.47
CA ALA A 58 -11.48 8.68 -2.73
C ALA A 58 -11.41 7.32 -3.43
N ASP A 59 -10.25 6.93 -3.92
CA ASP A 59 -9.97 5.68 -4.61
C ASP A 59 -9.79 4.47 -3.67
N GLN A 60 -9.84 4.67 -2.35
CA GLN A 60 -9.45 3.66 -1.35
C GLN A 60 -10.26 2.37 -1.42
N PHE A 61 -11.56 2.43 -1.75
CA PHE A 61 -12.39 1.25 -1.90
C PHE A 61 -12.00 0.43 -3.14
N HIS A 62 -11.59 1.09 -4.23
CA HIS A 62 -11.07 0.41 -5.42
C HIS A 62 -9.71 -0.23 -5.12
N ASN A 63 -8.86 0.47 -4.38
CA ASN A 63 -7.57 -0.07 -3.94
C ASN A 63 -7.76 -1.27 -2.99
N GLU A 64 -8.75 -1.24 -2.10
CA GLU A 64 -9.12 -2.39 -1.28
C GLU A 64 -9.51 -3.59 -2.17
N LYS A 65 -10.36 -3.39 -3.18
CA LYS A 65 -10.74 -4.47 -4.12
C LYS A 65 -9.52 -5.06 -4.83
N LEU A 66 -8.59 -4.22 -5.29
CA LEU A 66 -7.32 -4.70 -5.86
C LEU A 66 -6.55 -5.55 -4.85
N VAL A 67 -6.38 -5.08 -3.61
CA VAL A 67 -5.60 -5.77 -2.57
C VAL A 67 -6.24 -7.09 -2.15
N VAL A 68 -7.55 -7.10 -1.92
CA VAL A 68 -8.28 -8.22 -1.31
C VAL A 68 -8.69 -9.26 -2.36
N GLU A 69 -9.22 -8.82 -3.51
CA GLU A 69 -9.85 -9.72 -4.48
C GLU A 69 -8.91 -10.10 -5.64
N VAL A 70 -8.02 -9.20 -6.06
CA VAL A 70 -7.16 -9.44 -7.23
C VAL A 70 -5.77 -9.93 -6.82
N LEU A 71 -5.10 -9.18 -5.95
CA LEU A 71 -3.76 -9.54 -5.46
C LEU A 71 -3.84 -10.62 -4.37
N GLU A 72 -4.98 -10.71 -3.67
CA GLU A 72 -5.24 -11.65 -2.58
C GLU A 72 -4.21 -11.55 -1.43
N VAL A 73 -3.71 -10.34 -1.18
CA VAL A 73 -2.70 -10.02 -0.14
C VAL A 73 -3.27 -9.20 1.01
N GLY A 74 -4.58 -9.18 1.19
CA GLY A 74 -5.19 -8.53 2.35
C GLY A 74 -6.57 -9.02 2.75
N VAL A 75 -7.06 -8.50 3.87
CA VAL A 75 -8.38 -8.77 4.44
C VAL A 75 -9.04 -7.45 4.84
N GLY A 76 -10.26 -7.21 4.37
CA GLY A 76 -11.06 -6.06 4.77
C GLY A 76 -11.60 -6.16 6.19
N VAL A 77 -11.72 -5.01 6.83
CA VAL A 77 -12.50 -4.88 8.09
C VAL A 77 -14.00 -4.71 7.84
N GLY A 78 -14.43 -4.63 6.57
CA GLY A 78 -15.84 -4.47 6.19
C GLY A 78 -16.33 -3.03 6.30
N ALA A 79 -15.47 -2.04 6.04
CA ALA A 79 -15.91 -0.65 5.91
C ALA A 79 -16.69 -0.49 4.59
N GLU A 80 -17.89 0.09 4.66
CA GLU A 80 -18.76 0.28 3.48
C GLU A 80 -19.13 1.75 3.23
N ASP A 81 -19.11 2.60 4.26
CA ASP A 81 -19.54 3.99 4.11
C ASP A 81 -18.44 4.83 3.45
N TYR A 82 -18.70 5.34 2.25
CA TYR A 82 -17.84 6.32 1.60
C TYR A 82 -18.09 7.70 2.18
N ALA A 83 -17.09 8.29 2.86
CA ALA A 83 -17.20 9.66 3.34
C ALA A 83 -15.85 10.34 3.66
N THR A 84 -15.76 11.63 3.34
CA THR A 84 -14.57 12.44 3.63
C THR A 84 -14.39 12.67 5.14
N TRP A 85 -15.47 12.98 5.84
CA TRP A 85 -15.46 13.31 7.27
C TRP A 85 -15.42 12.04 8.14
N MET A 86 -14.78 12.08 9.29
CA MET A 86 -14.65 10.88 10.14
C MET A 86 -15.94 10.54 10.86
N GLU A 87 -16.71 11.56 11.22
CA GLU A 87 -17.94 11.48 12.01
C GLU A 87 -19.08 10.76 11.26
N THR A 88 -18.97 10.68 9.94
CA THR A 88 -19.93 10.01 9.06
C THR A 88 -19.65 8.52 8.87
N HIS A 89 -18.48 8.03 9.29
CA HIS A 89 -18.15 6.61 9.21
C HIS A 89 -18.84 5.83 10.31
N ARG A 90 -19.42 4.67 9.98
CA ARG A 90 -19.88 3.74 11.01
C ARG A 90 -18.70 3.23 11.82
N LEU A 91 -18.92 3.05 13.11
CA LEU A 91 -17.94 2.44 14.00
C LEU A 91 -17.84 0.95 13.70
N ILE A 92 -16.62 0.48 13.43
CA ILE A 92 -16.31 -0.94 13.30
C ILE A 92 -15.93 -1.48 14.67
N GLY A 93 -16.60 -2.56 15.08
CA GLY A 93 -16.41 -3.19 16.38
C GLY A 93 -15.01 -3.78 16.54
N SER A 94 -14.51 -3.79 17.78
CA SER A 94 -13.16 -4.27 18.10
C SER A 94 -12.94 -5.75 17.76
N GLU A 95 -14.02 -6.53 17.81
CA GLU A 95 -14.07 -7.95 17.50
C GLU A 95 -13.78 -8.19 16.02
N VAL A 96 -14.37 -7.39 15.13
CA VAL A 96 -14.16 -7.43 13.68
C VAL A 96 -12.71 -7.09 13.34
N ILE A 97 -12.19 -6.01 13.95
CA ILE A 97 -10.79 -5.59 13.79
C ILE A 97 -9.83 -6.73 14.20
N ALA A 98 -10.08 -7.31 15.38
CA ALA A 98 -9.25 -8.39 15.90
C ALA A 98 -9.36 -9.66 15.05
N GLU A 99 -10.53 -9.97 14.48
CA GLU A 99 -10.71 -11.09 13.57
C GLU A 99 -9.95 -10.89 12.25
N SER A 100 -10.04 -9.71 11.63
CA SER A 100 -9.31 -9.40 10.39
C SER A 100 -7.80 -9.50 10.57
N ILE A 101 -7.26 -8.99 11.69
CA ILE A 101 -5.83 -9.16 12.04
C ILE A 101 -5.50 -10.65 12.18
N ARG A 102 -6.29 -11.44 12.92
CA ARG A 102 -6.03 -12.88 13.08
C ARG A 102 -6.09 -13.64 11.75
N LYS A 103 -6.98 -13.26 10.84
CA LYS A 103 -7.10 -13.88 9.51
C LYS A 103 -5.83 -13.66 8.68
N VAL A 104 -5.31 -12.43 8.64
CA VAL A 104 -4.06 -12.11 7.92
C VAL A 104 -2.87 -12.84 8.52
N MET A 105 -2.76 -12.89 9.85
CA MET A 105 -1.62 -13.53 10.54
C MET A 105 -1.59 -15.07 10.41
N LYS A 106 -2.69 -15.71 9.99
CA LYS A 106 -2.78 -17.19 9.89
C LYS A 106 -2.68 -17.73 8.46
N LYS A 107 -2.75 -16.87 7.44
CA LYS A 107 -2.86 -17.30 6.04
C LYS A 107 -1.49 -17.30 5.37
N GLU A 108 -0.73 -18.39 5.52
CA GLU A 108 0.63 -18.52 4.95
C GLU A 108 0.67 -18.27 3.42
N THR A 109 -0.37 -18.66 2.69
CA THR A 109 -0.47 -18.43 1.24
C THR A 109 -0.53 -16.93 0.89
N MET A 110 -1.11 -16.11 1.76
CA MET A 110 -1.16 -14.65 1.59
C MET A 110 0.23 -14.03 1.76
N TRP A 111 1.02 -14.54 2.70
CA TRP A 111 2.37 -14.06 2.97
C TRP A 111 3.30 -14.37 1.81
N LYS A 112 3.27 -15.61 1.28
CA LYS A 112 4.04 -15.99 0.10
C LYS A 112 3.71 -15.09 -1.10
N LYS A 113 2.42 -14.83 -1.35
CA LYS A 113 1.99 -13.91 -2.42
C LYS A 113 2.50 -12.48 -2.18
N ALA A 114 2.44 -11.98 -0.95
CA ALA A 114 2.95 -10.65 -0.62
C ALA A 114 4.46 -10.56 -0.85
N GLU A 115 5.23 -11.54 -0.40
CA GLU A 115 6.68 -11.62 -0.64
C GLU A 115 7.02 -11.65 -2.14
N GLU A 116 6.31 -12.47 -2.92
CA GLU A 116 6.45 -12.55 -4.38
C GLU A 116 6.16 -11.21 -5.07
N LEU A 117 5.08 -10.54 -4.67
CA LEU A 117 4.73 -9.22 -5.20
C LEU A 117 5.77 -8.16 -4.80
N GLY A 118 6.29 -8.21 -3.58
CA GLY A 118 7.36 -7.31 -3.15
C GLY A 118 8.66 -7.51 -3.93
N ALA A 119 9.02 -8.76 -4.23
CA ALA A 119 10.15 -9.05 -5.11
C ALA A 119 9.94 -8.49 -6.52
N LYS A 120 8.74 -8.69 -7.11
CA LYS A 120 8.39 -8.12 -8.43
C LYS A 120 8.40 -6.59 -8.43
N ALA A 121 7.86 -5.96 -7.40
CA ALA A 121 7.82 -4.50 -7.27
C ALA A 121 9.23 -3.90 -7.23
N ARG A 122 10.16 -4.50 -6.47
CA ARG A 122 11.56 -4.06 -6.43
C ARG A 122 12.28 -4.30 -7.77
N ALA A 123 12.08 -5.46 -8.37
CA ALA A 123 12.68 -5.78 -9.67
C ALA A 123 12.19 -4.84 -10.80
N ALA A 124 10.93 -4.38 -10.75
CA ALA A 124 10.37 -3.50 -11.78
C ALA A 124 11.09 -2.14 -11.90
N VAL A 125 11.69 -1.66 -10.80
CA VAL A 125 12.37 -0.35 -10.75
C VAL A 125 13.90 -0.45 -10.84
N GLU A 126 14.46 -1.66 -10.77
CA GLU A 126 15.88 -1.91 -11.01
C GLU A 126 16.22 -1.76 -12.50
N LYS A 127 17.52 -1.61 -12.81
CA LYS A 127 17.97 -1.48 -14.20
C LYS A 127 17.57 -2.72 -15.02
N GLY A 128 16.85 -2.51 -16.11
CA GLY A 128 16.29 -3.58 -16.95
C GLY A 128 14.95 -4.12 -16.45
N GLY A 129 14.37 -3.50 -15.42
CA GLY A 129 13.01 -3.72 -14.97
C GLY A 129 12.00 -2.94 -15.81
N SER A 130 10.75 -3.41 -15.84
CA SER A 130 9.71 -2.84 -16.71
C SER A 130 9.46 -1.35 -16.48
N SER A 131 9.35 -0.90 -15.23
CA SER A 131 9.11 0.51 -14.93
C SER A 131 10.33 1.38 -15.18
N TYR A 132 11.54 0.84 -14.99
CA TYR A 132 12.78 1.50 -15.36
C TYR A 132 12.83 1.75 -16.88
N ASP A 133 12.52 0.72 -17.66
CA ASP A 133 12.54 0.78 -19.12
C ASP A 133 11.44 1.69 -19.67
N ASP A 134 10.23 1.67 -19.10
CA ASP A 134 9.12 2.54 -19.51
C ASP A 134 9.44 4.03 -19.28
N VAL A 135 10.09 4.38 -18.18
CA VAL A 135 10.57 5.75 -17.94
C VAL A 135 11.63 6.13 -18.97
N GLY A 136 12.53 5.21 -19.33
CA GLY A 136 13.51 5.40 -20.39
C GLY A 136 12.85 5.70 -21.74
N GLN A 137 11.86 4.90 -22.15
CA GLN A 137 11.11 5.10 -23.38
C GLN A 137 10.36 6.44 -23.39
N LEU A 138 9.74 6.81 -22.27
CA LEU A 138 9.08 8.12 -22.13
C LEU A 138 10.09 9.26 -22.32
N MET A 139 11.30 9.16 -21.76
CA MET A 139 12.34 10.17 -21.93
C MET A 139 12.79 10.28 -23.39
N GLU A 140 12.98 9.16 -24.07
CA GLU A 140 13.33 9.11 -25.50
C GLU A 140 12.27 9.80 -26.36
N GLU A 141 10.99 9.51 -26.09
CA GLU A 141 9.88 10.12 -26.82
C GLU A 141 9.83 11.65 -26.61
N LEU A 142 9.99 12.11 -25.37
CA LEU A 142 10.03 13.53 -25.04
C LEU A 142 11.22 14.25 -25.71
N MET A 143 12.39 13.60 -25.77
CA MET A 143 13.55 14.12 -26.48
C MET A 143 13.32 14.21 -27.98
N ALA A 144 12.73 13.18 -28.60
CA ALA A 144 12.40 13.17 -30.02
C ALA A 144 11.43 14.30 -30.39
N ARG A 145 10.38 14.51 -29.58
CA ARG A 145 9.41 15.61 -29.75
C ARG A 145 10.04 17.00 -29.63
N ARG A 146 11.02 17.17 -28.73
CA ARG A 146 11.77 18.43 -28.60
C ARG A 146 12.64 18.71 -29.83
N CYS A 147 13.27 17.67 -30.39
CA CYS A 147 14.10 17.79 -31.58
C CYS A 147 13.26 18.12 -32.83
N SER A 148 12.13 17.45 -33.04
CA SER A 148 11.24 17.73 -34.17
C SER A 148 10.64 19.15 -34.10
N GLY A 149 10.29 19.63 -32.89
CA GLY A 149 9.80 21.00 -32.69
C GLY A 149 10.86 22.10 -32.91
N ARG A 150 12.15 21.80 -32.77
CA ARG A 150 13.25 22.74 -33.11
C ARG A 150 13.46 22.82 -34.61
N THR A 151 13.41 21.70 -35.32
CA THR A 151 13.54 21.68 -36.79
C THR A 151 12.41 22.45 -37.47
N ALA A 152 11.17 22.33 -36.94
CA ALA A 152 10.02 23.08 -37.45
C ALA A 152 10.09 24.61 -37.22
N ARG A 153 10.78 25.07 -36.18
CA ARG A 153 10.97 26.51 -35.90
C ARG A 153 12.19 27.13 -36.60
N GLY A 154 13.10 26.31 -37.14
CA GLY A 154 14.27 26.77 -37.90
C GLY A 154 14.01 26.94 -39.40
N GLN A 155 12.77 26.74 -39.87
CA GLN A 155 12.35 26.90 -41.26
C GLN A 155 11.44 28.12 -41.50
N LEU A 156 11.41 29.06 -40.55
CA LEU A 156 10.78 30.39 -40.69
C LEU A 156 11.85 31.48 -40.63
#